data_AF-T0NGG3-F1
#
_entry.id   AF-T0NGG3-F1
#
_cell.length_a   1.000
_cell.length_b   1.000
_cell.length_c   1.000
_cell.angle_alpha   90.00
_cell.angle_beta   90.00
_cell.angle_gamma   90.00
#
_symmetry.space_group_name_H-M   'P 1'
#
loop_
_entity.id
_entity.type
_entity.pdbx_description
1 polymer ?
#
loop_
_entity_poly.entity_id
_entity_poly.type
_entity_poly.pdbx_seq_one_letter_code
_entity_poly.pdbx_strand_id
1 'polypeptide(L)'
;MTFVAKYKHLLENEEISRWFGNLNAKSYLTATVYLRGLGYYCELTGATPDTIIQDAKSGKLRNDFMDFVRKMESEGKAGSYISRYKKVLRSWL
;
A
#
# COMPACT_ATOMS: atom_id res chain seq x y z
N MET A 1 20.21 15.70 -11.93
CA MET A 1 19.63 14.93 -10.81
C MET A 1 18.62 13.96 -11.37
N THR A 2 18.87 12.66 -11.32
CA THR A 2 17.87 11.64 -11.67
C THR A 2 16.88 11.53 -10.51
N PHE A 3 15.61 11.80 -10.77
CA PHE A 3 14.55 11.68 -9.77
C PHE A 3 14.31 10.21 -9.44
N VAL A 4 14.65 9.77 -8.24
CA VAL A 4 14.34 8.43 -7.75
C VAL A 4 12.97 8.48 -7.07
N ALA A 5 12.06 7.62 -7.50
CA ALA A 5 10.74 7.51 -6.88
C ALA A 5 10.87 7.12 -5.39
N LYS A 6 10.22 7.86 -4.49
CA LYS A 6 10.33 7.76 -3.02
C LYS A 6 10.30 6.31 -2.47
N TYR A 7 9.41 5.49 -3.00
CA TYR A 7 9.17 4.12 -2.51
C TYR A 7 9.85 3.03 -3.35
N LYS A 8 10.80 3.39 -4.22
CA LYS A 8 11.50 2.41 -5.07
C LYS A 8 12.31 1.40 -4.25
N HIS A 9 12.82 1.81 -3.09
CA HIS A 9 13.54 0.93 -2.16
C HIS A 9 12.71 -0.28 -1.69
N LEU A 10 11.37 -0.20 -1.71
CA LEU A 10 10.52 -1.36 -1.38
C LEU A 10 10.71 -2.54 -2.35
N LEU A 11 11.21 -2.29 -3.57
CA LEU A 11 11.49 -3.35 -4.55
C LEU A 11 12.75 -4.17 -4.21
N GLU A 12 13.49 -3.78 -3.17
CA GLU A 12 14.58 -4.60 -2.62
C GLU A 12 14.04 -5.84 -1.90
N ASN A 13 12.79 -5.79 -1.43
CA ASN A 13 12.07 -6.98 -0.94
C ASN A 13 11.57 -7.82 -2.14
N GLU A 14 11.93 -9.09 -2.15
CA GLU A 14 11.64 -10.00 -3.26
C GLU A 14 10.13 -10.20 -3.50
N GLU A 15 9.33 -10.28 -2.44
CA GLU A 15 7.88 -10.46 -2.56
C GLU A 15 7.21 -9.23 -3.18
N ILE A 16 7.63 -8.03 -2.75
CA ILE A 16 7.15 -6.77 -3.32
C ILE A 16 7.61 -6.63 -4.78
N SER A 17 8.84 -7.01 -5.08
CA SER A 17 9.37 -6.99 -6.45
C SER A 17 8.57 -7.92 -7.36
N ARG A 18 8.25 -9.13 -6.89
CA ARG A 18 7.42 -10.10 -7.62
C ARG A 18 6.01 -9.59 -7.84
N TRP A 19 5.38 -9.05 -6.81
CA TRP A 19 4.05 -8.42 -6.90
C TRP A 19 4.03 -7.24 -7.87
N PHE A 20 5.02 -6.35 -7.78
CA PHE A 20 5.18 -5.23 -8.71
C PHE A 20 5.34 -5.71 -10.15
N GLY A 21 6.17 -6.74 -10.37
CA GLY A 21 6.37 -7.37 -11.68
C GLY A 21 5.07 -7.87 -12.28
N ASN A 22 4.23 -8.55 -11.47
CA ASN A 22 2.92 -9.05 -11.91
C ASN A 22 1.96 -7.93 -12.32
N LEU A 23 1.93 -6.81 -11.59
CA LEU A 23 1.14 -5.64 -11.97
C LEU A 23 1.70 -4.97 -13.23
N ASN A 24 3.02 -4.84 -13.30
CA ASN A 24 3.73 -4.18 -14.37
C ASN A 24 3.54 -4.89 -15.72
N ALA A 25 3.43 -6.23 -15.70
CA ALA A 25 3.15 -7.03 -16.90
C ALA A 25 1.86 -6.59 -17.64
N LYS A 26 0.89 -5.99 -16.92
CA LYS A 26 -0.33 -5.43 -17.51
C LYS A 26 -0.29 -3.91 -17.65
N SER A 27 0.27 -3.22 -16.65
CA SER A 27 0.33 -1.76 -16.64
C SER A 27 1.40 -1.24 -15.70
N TYR A 28 2.42 -0.61 -16.28
CA TYR A 28 3.46 0.12 -15.54
C TYR A 28 2.88 1.24 -14.65
N LEU A 29 1.88 1.95 -15.17
CA LEU A 29 1.21 3.02 -14.40
C LEU A 29 0.53 2.45 -13.16
N THR A 30 -0.22 1.35 -13.29
CA THR A 30 -0.84 0.70 -12.14
C THR A 30 0.19 0.21 -11.13
N ALA A 31 1.25 -0.46 -11.60
CA ALA A 31 2.31 -0.97 -10.72
C ALA A 31 2.96 0.14 -9.89
N THR A 32 3.31 1.27 -10.53
CA THR A 32 3.93 2.42 -9.85
C THR A 32 2.97 3.14 -8.90
N VAL A 33 1.70 3.31 -9.30
CA VAL A 33 0.62 3.88 -8.47
C VAL A 33 0.36 3.02 -7.23
N TYR A 34 0.44 1.70 -7.37
CA TYR A 34 0.20 0.74 -6.29
C TYR A 34 1.40 0.66 -5.35
N LEU A 35 2.63 0.60 -5.87
CA LEU A 35 3.85 0.66 -5.05
C LEU A 35 3.88 1.93 -4.19
N ARG A 36 3.53 3.09 -4.77
CA ARG A 36 3.42 4.35 -4.03
C ARG A 36 2.32 4.31 -2.98
N GLY A 37 1.17 3.71 -3.30
CA GLY A 37 0.06 3.56 -2.36
C GLY A 37 0.42 2.67 -1.17
N LEU A 38 1.12 1.57 -1.43
CA LEU A 38 1.56 0.62 -0.39
C LEU A 38 2.60 1.29 0.51
N GLY A 39 3.64 1.89 -0.07
CA GLY A 39 4.68 2.56 0.70
C GLY A 39 4.18 3.73 1.54
N TYR A 40 3.24 4.52 1.00
CA TYR A 40 2.66 5.62 1.78
C TYR A 40 1.68 5.12 2.86
N TYR A 41 0.95 4.03 2.63
CA TYR A 41 0.16 3.39 3.67
C TYR A 41 1.03 2.92 4.84
N CYS A 42 2.16 2.27 4.54
CA CYS A 42 3.17 1.88 5.52
C CYS A 42 3.68 3.08 6.31
N GLU A 43 4.00 4.18 5.64
CA GLU A 43 4.46 5.43 6.28
C GLU A 43 3.40 6.04 7.23
N LEU A 44 2.12 6.00 6.84
CA LEU A 44 1.03 6.57 7.64
C LEU A 44 0.64 5.74 8.86
N THR A 45 0.84 4.42 8.78
CA THR A 45 0.42 3.46 9.81
C THR A 45 1.58 2.91 10.64
N GLY A 46 2.82 3.15 10.22
CA GLY A 46 4.01 2.53 10.81
C GLY A 46 4.15 1.04 10.50
N ALA A 47 3.27 0.49 9.66
CA ALA A 47 3.33 -0.90 9.22
C ALA A 47 4.45 -1.13 8.19
N THR A 48 4.87 -2.38 8.05
CA THR A 48 5.65 -2.87 6.91
C THR A 48 4.78 -3.79 6.03
N PRO A 49 5.14 -3.97 4.75
CA PRO A 49 4.43 -4.89 3.86
C PRO A 49 4.27 -6.31 4.43
N ASP A 50 5.29 -6.82 5.13
CA ASP A 50 5.25 -8.10 5.85
C ASP A 50 4.26 -8.09 7.01
N THR A 51 4.27 -7.05 7.86
CA THR A 51 3.32 -6.96 8.98
C THR A 51 1.87 -6.89 8.50
N ILE A 52 1.61 -6.25 7.35
CA ILE A 52 0.28 -6.20 6.73
C ILE A 52 -0.23 -7.62 6.40
N ILE A 53 0.64 -8.50 5.89
CA ILE A 53 0.29 -9.91 5.62
C ILE A 53 -0.02 -10.65 6.92
N GLN A 54 0.79 -10.45 7.96
CA GLN A 54 0.57 -11.11 9.26
C GLN A 54 -0.72 -10.63 9.94
N ASP A 55 -0.97 -9.31 9.91
CA ASP A 55 -2.19 -8.70 10.42
C ASP A 55 -3.42 -9.13 9.63
N ALA A 56 -3.29 -9.39 8.32
CA ALA A 56 -4.37 -9.96 7.51
C ALA A 56 -4.73 -11.38 7.96
N LYS A 57 -3.73 -12.22 8.22
CA LYS A 57 -3.92 -13.61 8.67
C LYS A 57 -4.59 -13.70 10.04
N SER A 58 -4.26 -12.78 10.96
CA SER A 58 -4.86 -12.73 12.30
C SER A 58 -6.22 -12.02 12.33
N GLY A 59 -6.63 -11.37 11.24
CA GLY A 59 -7.82 -10.52 11.18
C GLY A 59 -7.62 -9.12 11.76
N LYS A 60 -6.47 -8.83 12.38
CA LYS A 60 -6.13 -7.51 12.94
C LYS A 60 -6.17 -6.40 11.90
N LEU A 61 -5.75 -6.70 10.66
CA LEU A 61 -5.74 -5.72 9.56
C LEU A 61 -7.13 -5.10 9.31
N ARG A 62 -8.21 -5.84 9.56
CA ARG A 62 -9.57 -5.31 9.43
C ARG A 62 -9.80 -4.13 10.39
N ASN A 63 -9.38 -4.29 11.65
CA ASN A 63 -9.52 -3.26 12.67
C ASN A 63 -8.59 -2.09 12.37
N ASP A 64 -7.31 -2.37 12.09
CA ASP A 64 -6.32 -1.35 11.73
C ASP A 64 -6.77 -0.52 10.52
N PHE A 65 -7.39 -1.16 9.52
CA PHE A 65 -7.91 -0.44 8.35
C PHE A 65 -9.14 0.41 8.67
N MET A 66 -10.02 -0.03 9.58
CA MET A 66 -11.13 0.80 10.05
C MET A 66 -10.63 2.05 10.80
N ASP A 67 -9.63 1.88 11.65
CA ASP A 67 -9.00 2.99 12.38
C ASP A 67 -8.28 3.95 11.42
N PHE A 68 -7.60 3.41 10.42
CA PHE A 68 -7.01 4.19 9.33
C PHE A 68 -8.08 5.01 8.59
N VAL A 69 -9.23 4.42 8.23
CA VAL A 69 -10.33 5.15 7.58
C VAL A 69 -10.79 6.31 8.46
N ARG A 70 -11.01 6.08 9.76
CA ARG A 70 -11.45 7.13 10.69
C ARG A 70 -10.44 8.27 10.82
N LYS A 71 -9.15 7.95 10.90
CA LYS A 71 -8.08 8.96 10.89
C LYS A 71 -8.09 9.80 9.61
N MET A 72 -8.24 9.16 8.46
CA MET A 72 -8.22 9.89 7.18
C MET A 72 -9.48 10.76 6.99
N GLU A 73 -10.64 10.30 7.46
CA GLU A 73 -11.88 11.08 7.48
C GLU A 73 -11.75 12.32 8.38
N SER A 74 -11.16 12.18 9.57
CA SER A 74 -10.96 13.32 10.49
C SER A 74 -9.97 14.36 9.94
N GLU A 75 -9.03 13.94 9.10
CA GLU A 75 -8.15 14.82 8.31
C GLU A 75 -8.82 15.44 7.06
N GLY A 76 -10.12 15.20 6.86
CA GLY A 76 -10.90 15.75 5.74
C GLY A 76 -10.59 15.10 4.38
N LYS A 77 -10.01 13.90 4.36
CA LYS A 77 -9.70 13.20 3.10
C LYS A 77 -10.96 12.61 2.49
N ALA A 78 -11.11 12.76 1.17
CA ALA A 78 -12.26 12.23 0.45
C ALA A 78 -12.32 10.69 0.52
N GLY A 79 -13.52 10.12 0.64
CA GLY A 79 -13.70 8.67 0.63
C GLY A 79 -13.15 7.98 -0.63
N SER A 80 -13.18 8.65 -1.79
CA SER A 80 -12.56 8.17 -3.02
C SER A 80 -11.03 8.02 -2.88
N TYR A 81 -10.38 8.94 -2.18
CA TYR A 81 -8.95 8.86 -1.86
C TYR A 81 -8.65 7.69 -0.93
N ILE A 82 -9.44 7.50 0.12
CA ILE A 82 -9.30 6.39 1.08
C ILE A 82 -9.52 5.03 0.38
N SER A 83 -10.51 4.95 -0.52
CA SER A 83 -10.84 3.73 -1.27
C SER A 83 -9.68 3.19 -2.11
N ARG A 84 -8.76 4.06 -2.54
CA ARG A 84 -7.56 3.67 -3.28
C ARG A 84 -6.67 2.75 -2.44
N TYR A 85 -6.48 3.03 -1.14
CA TYR A 85 -5.66 2.19 -0.27
C TYR A 85 -6.28 0.79 -0.10
N LYS A 86 -7.61 0.70 0.00
CA LYS A 86 -8.29 -0.61 0.00
C LYS A 86 -7.96 -1.44 -1.23
N LYS A 87 -7.94 -0.81 -2.43
CA LYS A 87 -7.59 -1.51 -3.69
C LYS A 87 -6.14 -1.97 -3.70
N VAL A 88 -5.23 -1.15 -3.19
CA VAL A 88 -3.80 -1.48 -3.10
C VAL A 88 -3.57 -2.63 -2.13
N LEU A 89 -4.11 -2.56 -0.91
CA LEU A 89 -3.98 -3.61 0.10
C LEU A 89 -4.59 -4.93 -0.40
N ARG A 90 -5.79 -4.88 -1.01
CA ARG A 90 -6.41 -6.07 -1.61
C ARG A 90 -5.58 -6.69 -2.73
N SER A 91 -4.80 -5.89 -3.45
CA SER A 91 -3.94 -6.41 -4.51
C SER A 91 -2.64 -7.00 -3.97
N TRP A 92 -2.20 -6.58 -2.79
CA TRP A 92 -0.99 -7.04 -2.13
C TRP A 92 -1.21 -8.35 -1.38
N LEU A 93 -2.33 -8.45 -0.68
CA LEU A 93 -2.80 -9.65 0.03
C LEU A 93 -3.29 -10.73 -0.94
#